data_AF-A0A2K6A5U1-F1
#
_entry.id   AF-A0A2K6A5U1-F1
#
_cell.length_a   1.000
_cell.length_b   1.000
_cell.length_c   1.000
_cell.angle_alpha   90.00
_cell.angle_beta   90.00
_cell.angle_gamma   90.00
#
_symmetry.space_group_name_H-M   'P 1'
#
loop_
_entity.id
_entity.type
_entity.pdbx_description
1 polymer ?
#
loop_
_entity_poly.entity_id
_entity_poly.type
_entity_poly.pdbx_seq_one_letter_code
_entity_poly.pdbx_strand_id
1 'polypeptide(L)' 'MIRRPPTVVCYICGREYGTKSISIHEPQCLKKWHNENNLLPKELRRPVPKKPEVRTITDK' A
#
# COMPACT_ATOMS: atom_id res chain seq x y z
N MET A 1 7.11 -12.77 26.52
CA MET A 1 6.81 -11.61 25.64
C MET A 1 6.09 -12.12 24.41
N ILE A 2 4.84 -11.72 24.16
CA ILE A 2 4.09 -12.13 22.96
C ILE A 2 4.70 -11.39 21.77
N ARG A 3 5.40 -12.09 20.88
CA ARG A 3 5.91 -11.50 19.62
C ARG A 3 4.71 -11.26 18.70
N ARG A 4 4.41 -9.99 18.41
CA ARG A 4 3.40 -9.65 17.41
C ARG A 4 3.92 -10.06 16.02
N PRO A 5 3.06 -10.60 15.14
CA PRO A 5 3.45 -10.90 13.77
C PRO A 5 3.96 -9.64 13.06
N PRO A 6 4.91 -9.76 12.12
CA PRO A 6 5.38 -8.62 11.33
C PRO A 6 4.23 -8.01 10.53
N THR A 7 4.14 -6.68 10.58
CA THR A 7 3.20 -5.87 9.78
C THR A 7 3.94 -5.08 8.70
N VAL A 8 3.21 -4.74 7.64
CA VAL A 8 3.66 -3.91 6.53
C VAL A 8 2.65 -2.79 6.34
N VAL A 9 3.15 -1.57 6.13
CA VAL A 9 2.32 -0.40 5.86
C VAL A 9 2.01 -0.33 4.36
N CYS A 10 0.74 -0.16 4.00
CA CYS A 10 0.35 0.09 2.62
C CYS A 10 0.86 1.46 2.17
N TYR A 11 1.67 1.49 1.12
CA TYR A 11 2.23 2.72 0.54
C TYR A 11 1.20 3.64 -0.12
N ILE A 12 -0.04 3.18 -0.29
CA ILE A 12 -1.13 3.92 -0.93
C ILE A 12 -1.99 4.64 0.13
N CYS A 13 -2.39 3.93 1.19
CA CYS A 13 -3.32 4.44 2.19
C CYS A 13 -2.77 4.59 3.61
N GLY A 14 -1.51 4.20 3.84
CA GLY A 14 -0.84 4.35 5.14
C GLY A 14 -1.32 3.41 6.26
N ARG A 15 -2.20 2.44 5.96
CA ARG A 15 -2.69 1.47 6.95
C ARG A 15 -1.76 0.26 7.09
N GLU A 16 -1.71 -0.31 8.29
CA GLU A 16 -0.96 -1.52 8.60
C GLU A 16 -1.72 -2.80 8.24
N TYR A 17 -1.02 -3.74 7.62
CA TYR A 17 -1.53 -5.06 7.25
C TYR A 17 -0.51 -6.13 7.62
N GLY A 18 -0.96 -7.37 7.78
CA GLY A 18 -0.05 -8.51 7.88
C GLY A 18 0.63 -8.77 6.54
N THR A 19 1.82 -9.37 6.57
CA THR A 19 2.61 -9.70 5.36
C THR A 19 1.87 -10.52 4.31
N LYS A 20 0.89 -11.34 4.71
CA LYS A 20 0.03 -12.10 3.78
C LYS A 20 -1.15 -11.27 3.26
N SER A 21 -1.77 -10.45 4.12
CA SER A 21 -2.96 -9.68 3.73
C SER A 21 -2.61 -8.45 2.91
N ILE A 22 -1.40 -7.90 3.03
CA ILE A 22 -0.95 -6.74 2.23
C ILE A 22 -0.97 -7.04 0.72
N SER A 23 -0.58 -8.25 0.30
CA SER A 23 -0.58 -8.67 -1.12
C SER A 23 -1.98 -8.71 -1.73
N ILE A 24 -3.01 -8.92 -0.90
CA ILE A 24 -4.42 -8.91 -1.32
C ILE A 24 -4.98 -7.49 -1.24
N HIS A 25 -4.52 -6.69 -0.27
CA HIS A 25 -4.96 -5.32 -0.05
C HIS A 25 -4.44 -4.33 -1.10
N GLU A 26 -3.13 -4.32 -1.40
CA GLU A 26 -2.49 -3.37 -2.32
C GLU A 26 -3.21 -3.25 -3.68
N PRO A 27 -3.53 -4.33 -4.41
CA PRO A 27 -4.22 -4.20 -5.70
C PRO A 27 -5.64 -3.62 -5.55
N GLN A 28 -6.36 -3.95 -4.47
CA GLN A 28 -7.68 -3.40 -4.20
C GLN A 28 -7.62 -1.92 -3.81
N CYS A 29 -6.62 -1.55 -3.01
CA CYS A 29 -6.39 -0.16 -2.63
C CYS A 29 -6.00 0.70 -3.83
N LEU A 30 -5.16 0.17 -4.72
CA LEU A 30 -4.76 0.86 -5.95
C LEU A 30 -5.96 1.09 -6.88
N LYS A 31 -6.81 0.06 -7.05
CA LYS A 31 -8.05 0.20 -7.83
C LYS A 31 -8.96 1.29 -7.27
N LYS A 32 -9.14 1.33 -5.94
CA LYS A 32 -9.92 2.37 -5.27
C LYS A 32 -9.31 3.75 -5.50
N TRP A 33 -7.99 3.89 -5.31
CA TRP A 33 -7.26 5.12 -5.53
C TRP A 33 -7.44 5.64 -6.98
N HIS A 34 -7.34 4.76 -7.98
CA HIS A 34 -7.56 5.13 -9.38
C HIS A 34 -8.96 5.68 -9.62
N ASN A 35 -9.99 5.05 -9.04
CA ASN A 35 -11.36 5.53 -9.17
C ASN A 35 -11.51 6.92 -8.55
N GLU A 36 -11.02 7.12 -7.33
CA GLU A 36 -11.05 8.42 -6.65
C GLU A 36 -10.28 9.49 -7.45
N ASN A 37 -9.10 9.14 -7.96
CA ASN A 37 -8.27 10.05 -8.75
C ASN A 37 -8.90 10.38 -10.12
N ASN A 38 -9.63 9.45 -10.73
CA ASN A 38 -10.31 9.69 -12.01
C ASN A 38 -11.54 10.60 -11.87
N LEU A 39 -12.16 10.63 -10.69
CA LEU A 39 -13.26 11.54 -10.37
C LEU A 39 -12.77 12.99 -10.16
N LEU A 40 -11.47 13.20 -9.91
CA LEU A 40 -10.91 14.53 -9.81
C LEU A 40 -10.80 15.21 -11.19
N PRO A 41 -10.97 16.55 -11.26
CA PRO A 41 -10.59 17.36 -12.41
C PRO A 41 -9.16 17.04 -12.86
N LYS A 42 -8.88 17.08 -14.16
CA LYS A 42 -7.59 16.69 -14.74
C LYS A 42 -6.39 17.37 -14.05
N GLU A 43 -6.55 18.63 -13.65
CA GLU A 43 -5.56 19.43 -12.94
C GLU A 43 -5.29 18.99 -11.49
N LEU A 44 -6.25 18.32 -10.85
CA LEU A 44 -6.14 17.82 -9.48
C LEU A 44 -5.75 16.33 -9.42
N ARG A 45 -5.72 15.65 -10.58
CA ARG A 45 -5.32 14.25 -10.65
C ARG A 45 -3.86 14.10 -10.26
N ARG A 46 -3.61 13.17 -9.35
CA ARG A 46 -2.29 12.82 -8.88
C ARG A 46 -1.69 11.70 -9.74
N PRO A 47 -0.36 11.63 -9.85
CA PRO A 47 0.31 10.49 -10.48
C PRO A 47 0.11 9.23 -9.64
N VAL A 48 0.20 8.07 -10.31
CA VAL A 48 0.03 6.76 -9.66
C VAL A 48 1.05 6.57 -8.53
N PRO A 49 0.64 6.14 -7.33
CA PRO A 49 1.57 5.84 -6.25
C PRO A 49 2.56 4.76 -6.68
N LYS A 50 3.85 5.01 -6.50
CA LYS A 50 4.89 4.03 -6.81
C LYS A 50 5.09 3.10 -5.63
N LYS A 51 5.03 1.79 -5.88
CA LYS A 51 5.36 0.78 -4.87
C LYS A 51 6.85 0.92 -4.54
N PRO A 52 7.23 1.14 -3.27
CA PRO A 52 8.63 1.12 -2.88
C PRO A 52 9.17 -0.29 -3.08
N GLU A 53 10.35 -0.40 -3.69
CA GLU A 53 11.09 -1.65 -3.73
C GLU A 53 11.54 -1.98 -2.30
N VAL A 54 10.72 -2.74 -1.59
CA VAL A 54 11.06 -3.22 -0.25
C VAL A 54 12.22 -4.20 -0.41
N ARG A 55 13.46 -3.71 -0.25
CA ARG A 55 14.60 -4.56 0.06
C ARG A 55 14.27 -5.19 1.40
N THR A 56 13.84 -6.45 1.39
CA THR A 56 13.73 -7.26 2.60
C THR A 56 15.09 -7.23 3.27
N ILE A 57 15.23 -6.42 4.32
CA ILE A 57 16.33 -6.58 5.25
C ILE A 57 15.97 -7.85 6.02
N THR A 58 16.34 -8.99 5.45
CA THR A 58 16.43 -10.25 6.18
C THR A 58 17.49 -10.02 7.25
N ASP A 59 17.02 -9.62 8.43
CA ASP A 59 17.76 -9.69 9.67
C ASP A 59 18.17 -11.16 9.87
N LYS A 60 19.47 -11.38 9.95
CA LYS A 60 20.15 -12.67 10.05
C LYS A 60 20.11 -13.18 11.48
#